data_AF-C9YDC4-F1
#
_entry.id   AF-C9YDC4-F1
#
_cell.length_a   1.000
_cell.length_b   1.000
_cell.length_c   1.000
_cell.angle_alpha   90.00
_cell.angle_beta   90.00
_cell.angle_gamma   90.00
#
_symmetry.space_group_name_H-M   'P 1'
#
loop_
_entity.id
_entity.type
_entity.pdbx_description
1 polymer ?
#
loop_
_entity_poly.entity_id
_entity_poly.type
_entity_poly.pdbx_seq_one_letter_code
_entity_poly.pdbx_strand_id
1 'polypeptide(L)'
;MMRSKMLNAEQFEQARQILRDIDSLDSHTAFLFDKINFLMDATVGFININQNKIIKIFSVASVALLPPTLVASVYGMNLKFPELEFLGGWSYPYTVALMISSALVPMWYFYKRGWLR
;
A
#
# COMPACT_ATOMS: atom_id res chain seq x y z
N MET A 1 -41.97 -16.14 51.10
CA MET A 1 -42.04 -14.69 51.38
C MET A 1 -40.72 -14.04 50.96
N MET A 2 -40.67 -13.41 49.78
CA MET A 2 -39.52 -12.60 49.38
C MET A 2 -39.53 -11.31 50.22
N ARG A 3 -38.54 -11.17 51.12
CA ARG A 3 -38.28 -9.90 51.81
C ARG A 3 -37.74 -8.92 50.78
N SER A 4 -38.63 -8.13 50.19
CA SER A 4 -38.26 -6.89 49.50
C SER A 4 -37.69 -5.94 50.55
N LYS A 5 -36.36 -5.92 50.72
CA LYS A 5 -35.69 -4.83 51.44
C LYS A 5 -35.79 -3.60 50.54
N MET A 6 -36.78 -2.75 50.80
CA MET A 6 -36.86 -1.45 50.15
C MET A 6 -35.67 -0.61 50.62
N LEU A 7 -34.94 -0.04 49.67
CA LEU A 7 -33.79 0.82 49.94
C LEU A 7 -34.25 2.06 50.72
N ASN A 8 -33.44 2.50 51.68
CA ASN A 8 -33.71 3.76 52.38
C ASN A 8 -33.47 4.95 51.42
N ALA A 9 -34.08 6.11 51.69
CA ALA A 9 -34.03 7.28 50.77
C ALA A 9 -32.59 7.68 50.40
N GLU A 10 -31.67 7.64 51.38
CA GLU A 10 -30.25 7.93 51.23
C GLU A 10 -29.51 6.90 50.35
N GLN A 11 -29.89 5.61 50.45
CA GLN A 11 -29.35 4.55 49.58
C GLN A 11 -29.83 4.69 48.14
N PHE A 12 -31.08 5.15 47.96
CA PHE A 12 -31.64 5.42 46.63
C PHE A 12 -30.92 6.59 45.95
N GLU A 13 -30.57 7.62 46.73
CA GLU A 13 -29.83 8.79 46.25
C GLU A 13 -28.38 8.43 45.87
N GLN A 14 -27.67 7.67 46.71
CA GLN A 14 -26.34 7.13 46.39
C GLN A 14 -26.35 6.24 45.14
N ALA A 15 -27.30 5.32 45.03
CA ALA A 15 -27.43 4.47 43.85
C ALA A 15 -27.64 5.28 42.57
N ARG A 16 -28.44 6.35 42.63
CA ARG A 16 -28.68 7.25 41.50
C ARG A 16 -27.42 8.04 41.11
N GLN A 17 -26.60 8.40 42.10
CA GLN A 17 -25.34 9.10 41.88
C GLN A 17 -24.31 8.18 41.21
N ILE A 18 -24.16 6.95 41.72
CA ILE A 18 -23.30 5.92 41.12
C ILE A 18 -23.73 5.61 39.68
N LEU A 19 -25.03 5.49 39.41
CA LEU A 19 -25.54 5.27 38.06
C LEU A 19 -25.19 6.43 37.10
N ARG A 20 -25.28 7.69 37.56
CA ARG A 20 -24.84 8.84 36.77
C ARG A 20 -23.33 8.81 36.50
N ASP A 21 -22.53 8.43 37.49
CA ASP A 21 -21.09 8.31 37.32
C ASP A 21 -20.75 7.19 36.31
N ILE A 22 -21.43 6.05 36.38
CA ILE A 22 -21.31 4.96 35.40
C ILE A 22 -21.69 5.44 33.99
N ASP A 23 -22.82 6.13 33.82
CA ASP A 23 -23.24 6.67 32.52
C ASP A 23 -22.18 7.65 31.96
N SER A 24 -21.58 8.47 32.82
CA SER A 24 -20.51 9.39 32.43
C SER A 24 -19.25 8.64 31.98
N LEU A 25 -18.86 7.59 32.69
CA LEU A 25 -17.72 6.74 32.34
C LEU A 25 -17.96 5.98 31.05
N ASP A 26 -19.17 5.47 30.83
CA ASP A 26 -19.55 4.76 29.61
C ASP A 26 -19.43 5.70 28.39
N SER A 27 -19.96 6.92 28.50
CA SER A 27 -19.82 7.93 27.45
C SER A 27 -18.37 8.33 27.17
N HIS A 28 -17.54 8.45 28.21
CA HIS A 28 -16.09 8.69 28.07
C HIS A 28 -15.39 7.52 27.39
N THR A 29 -15.77 6.29 27.73
CA THR A 29 -15.19 5.07 27.17
C THR A 29 -15.55 4.96 25.69
N ALA A 30 -16.80 5.19 25.32
CA ALA A 30 -17.25 5.24 23.92
C ALA A 30 -16.45 6.27 23.12
N PHE A 31 -16.27 7.48 23.66
CA PHE A 31 -15.48 8.53 23.01
C PHE A 31 -13.99 8.15 22.81
N LEU A 32 -13.39 7.45 23.78
CA LEU A 32 -12.02 6.95 23.64
C LEU A 32 -11.93 5.87 22.56
N PHE A 33 -12.90 4.96 22.49
CA PHE A 33 -12.95 3.95 21.43
C PHE A 33 -13.07 4.59 20.04
N ASP A 34 -13.92 5.61 19.87
CA ASP A 34 -14.03 6.34 18.60
C ASP A 34 -12.71 6.99 18.19
N LYS A 35 -11.98 7.58 19.14
CA LYS A 35 -10.64 8.13 18.88
C LYS A 35 -9.62 7.07 18.50
N ILE A 36 -9.64 5.92 19.17
CA ILE A 36 -8.75 4.80 18.86
C ILE A 36 -9.03 4.31 17.44
N ASN A 37 -10.30 4.14 17.07
CA ASN A 37 -10.69 3.74 15.72
C ASN A 37 -10.23 4.77 14.67
N PHE A 38 -10.46 6.07 14.92
CA PHE A 38 -9.98 7.13 14.03
C PHE A 38 -8.45 7.10 13.86
N LEU A 39 -7.70 6.91 14.95
CA LEU A 39 -6.25 6.84 14.90
C LEU A 39 -5.75 5.57 14.19
N MET A 40 -6.43 4.44 14.40
CA MET A 40 -6.16 3.18 13.72
C MET A 40 -6.38 3.34 12.22
N ASP A 41 -7.50 3.93 11.80
CA ASP A 41 -7.81 4.21 10.39
C ASP A 41 -6.76 5.15 9.77
N ALA A 42 -6.37 6.21 10.49
CA ALA A 42 -5.30 7.10 10.06
C ALA A 42 -3.95 6.36 9.92
N THR A 43 -3.64 5.46 10.84
CA THR A 43 -2.40 4.66 10.83
C THR A 43 -2.40 3.68 9.67
N VAL A 44 -3.50 2.96 9.43
CA VAL A 44 -3.66 2.06 8.28
C VAL A 44 -3.58 2.85 6.98
N GLY A 45 -4.21 4.03 6.92
CA GLY A 45 -4.08 4.95 5.79
C GLY A 45 -2.63 5.34 5.51
N PHE A 46 -1.88 5.70 6.55
CA PHE A 46 -0.45 6.02 6.44
C PHE A 46 0.38 4.82 5.98
N ILE A 47 0.11 3.62 6.50
CA ILE A 47 0.76 2.38 6.06
C ILE A 47 0.50 2.15 4.57
N ASN A 48 -0.75 2.28 4.13
CA ASN A 48 -1.12 2.12 2.71
C ASN A 48 -0.42 3.12 1.81
N ILE A 49 -0.26 4.38 2.23
CA ILE A 49 0.48 5.40 1.47
C ILE A 49 1.95 4.99 1.31
N ASN A 50 2.60 4.56 2.40
CA ASN A 50 3.99 4.13 2.36
C ASN A 50 4.17 2.85 1.51
N GLN A 51 3.26 1.89 1.65
CA GLN A 51 3.26 0.66 0.85
C GLN A 51 3.09 0.98 -0.64
N ASN A 52 2.15 1.87 -1.00
CA ASN A 52 1.96 2.31 -2.38
C ASN A 52 3.21 2.99 -2.96
N LYS A 53 3.94 3.76 -2.15
CA LYS A 53 5.23 4.33 -2.57
C LYS A 53 6.26 3.24 -2.88
N ILE A 54 6.37 2.23 -2.03
CA ILE A 54 7.28 1.09 -2.24
C ILE A 54 6.89 0.31 -3.51
N ILE A 55 5.62 -0.07 -3.66
CA ILE A 55 5.11 -0.79 -4.84
C ILE A 55 5.37 -0.01 -6.13
N LYS A 56 5.18 1.31 -6.10
CA LYS A 56 5.44 2.18 -7.26
C LYS A 56 6.91 2.10 -7.68
N ILE A 57 7.85 2.16 -6.74
CA ILE A 57 9.28 2.06 -7.04
C ILE A 57 9.62 0.69 -7.65
N PHE A 58 9.14 -0.40 -7.05
CA PHE A 58 9.37 -1.75 -7.58
C PHE A 58 8.78 -1.93 -8.97
N SER A 59 7.55 -1.45 -9.20
CA SER A 59 6.88 -1.55 -10.50
C SER A 59 7.66 -0.82 -11.59
N VAL A 60 8.15 0.40 -11.30
CA VAL A 60 8.99 1.16 -12.24
C VAL A 60 10.29 0.42 -12.55
N ALA A 61 10.95 -0.14 -11.53
CA ALA A 61 12.17 -0.94 -11.72
C ALA A 61 11.90 -2.20 -12.58
N SER A 62 10.81 -2.93 -12.31
CA SER A 62 10.42 -4.10 -13.09
C SER A 62 10.12 -3.73 -14.55
N VAL A 63 9.34 -2.69 -14.82
CA VAL A 63 9.04 -2.31 -16.22
C VAL A 63 10.30 -1.83 -16.95
N ALA A 64 11.26 -1.22 -16.27
CA ALA A 64 12.54 -0.82 -16.88
C ALA A 64 13.46 -2.02 -17.16
N LEU A 65 13.45 -3.06 -16.32
CA LEU A 65 14.39 -4.19 -16.40
C LEU A 65 13.84 -5.41 -17.14
N LEU A 66 12.54 -5.67 -17.09
CA LEU A 66 11.94 -6.88 -17.68
C LEU A 66 12.07 -6.92 -19.21
N PRO A 67 11.77 -5.86 -19.98
CA PRO A 67 11.88 -5.93 -21.43
C PRO A 67 13.32 -6.13 -21.93
N PRO A 68 14.36 -5.42 -21.43
CA PRO A 68 15.74 -5.74 -21.76
C PRO A 68 16.13 -7.17 -21.38
N THR A 69 15.64 -7.69 -20.24
CA THR A 69 15.89 -9.07 -19.82
C THR A 69 15.28 -10.07 -20.80
N LEU A 70 14.06 -9.83 -21.27
CA LEU A 70 13.41 -10.66 -22.28
C LEU A 70 14.16 -10.60 -23.61
N VAL A 71 14.60 -9.42 -24.04
CA VAL A 71 15.42 -9.25 -25.26
C VAL A 71 16.75 -10.00 -25.10
N ALA A 72 17.45 -9.85 -23.97
CA ALA A 72 18.67 -10.60 -23.69
C ALA A 72 18.43 -12.11 -23.67
N SER A 73 17.30 -12.57 -23.12
CA SER A 73 16.95 -13.99 -23.07
C SER A 73 16.65 -14.55 -24.46
N VAL A 74 15.90 -13.84 -25.30
CA VAL A 74 15.54 -14.29 -26.65
C VAL A 74 16.76 -14.27 -27.57
N TYR A 75 17.53 -13.18 -27.55
CA TYR A 75 18.68 -12.98 -28.43
C TYR A 75 19.95 -13.68 -27.92
N GLY A 76 19.99 -14.09 -26.65
CA GLY A 76 21.06 -14.92 -26.07
C GLY A 76 20.89 -16.42 -26.34
N MET A 77 19.75 -16.85 -26.87
CA MET A 77 19.56 -18.22 -27.34
C MET A 77 20.29 -18.41 -28.68
N ASN A 78 20.96 -19.55 -28.86
CA ASN A 78 21.63 -19.94 -30.11
C ASN A 78 20.63 -20.30 -31.26
N LEU A 79 19.51 -19.59 -31.35
CA LEU A 79 18.52 -19.70 -32.41
C LEU A 79 18.89 -18.71 -33.52
N LYS A 80 19.08 -19.23 -34.73
CA LYS A 80 19.26 -18.40 -35.93
C LYS A 80 17.91 -17.78 -36.28
N PHE A 81 17.68 -16.58 -35.78
CA PHE A 81 16.51 -15.80 -36.20
C PHE A 81 16.80 -15.17 -37.57
N PRO A 82 15.92 -15.36 -38.57
CA PRO A 82 16.10 -14.81 -39.91
C PRO A 82 16.20 -13.27 -39.91
N GLU A 83 15.61 -12.63 -38.89
CA GLU A 83 15.66 -11.17 -38.67
C GLU A 83 17.05 -10.67 -38.25
N LEU A 84 17.83 -11.46 -37.48
CA LEU A 84 19.22 -11.13 -37.14
C LEU A 84 20.19 -11.42 -38.30
N GLU A 85 19.96 -12.50 -39.05
CA GLU A 85 20.80 -12.85 -40.20
C GLU A 85 20.71 -11.79 -41.31
N PHE A 86 19.54 -11.15 -41.50
CA PHE A 86 19.35 -10.04 -42.45
C PHE A 86 20.14 -8.77 -42.06
N LEU A 87 20.37 -8.56 -40.76
CA LEU A 87 21.16 -7.44 -40.21
C LEU A 87 22.68 -7.69 -40.21
N GLY A 88 23.12 -8.94 -40.42
CA GLY A 88 24.55 -9.30 -40.45
C GLY A 88 25.32 -8.79 -39.23
N GLY A 89 26.39 -8.02 -39.45
CA GLY A 89 27.22 -7.42 -38.38
C GLY A 89 26.55 -6.32 -37.55
N TRP A 90 25.38 -5.81 -37.97
CA TRP A 90 24.61 -4.80 -37.23
C TRP A 90 23.63 -5.40 -36.22
N SER A 91 23.50 -6.72 -36.18
CA SER A 91 22.61 -7.43 -35.25
C SER A 91 22.92 -7.15 -33.78
N TYR A 92 24.20 -7.12 -33.40
CA TYR A 92 24.64 -6.81 -32.04
C TYR A 92 24.32 -5.36 -31.61
N PRO A 93 24.75 -4.30 -32.34
CA PRO A 93 24.41 -2.93 -31.97
C PRO A 93 22.90 -2.65 -32.03
N TYR A 94 22.16 -3.27 -32.96
CA TYR A 94 20.70 -3.15 -33.01
C TYR A 94 20.02 -3.73 -31.77
N THR A 95 20.43 -4.93 -31.34
CA THR A 95 19.89 -5.58 -30.14
C THR A 95 20.18 -4.75 -28.89
N VAL A 96 21.39 -4.22 -28.76
CA VAL A 96 21.78 -3.34 -27.65
C VAL A 96 20.99 -2.03 -27.68
N ALA A 97 20.81 -1.41 -28.85
CA ALA A 97 20.00 -0.20 -28.99
C ALA A 97 18.54 -0.46 -28.60
N LEU A 98 17.99 -1.62 -28.96
CA LEU A 98 16.64 -2.03 -28.59
C LEU A 98 16.51 -2.22 -27.07
N MET A 99 17.47 -2.89 -26.42
CA MET A 99 17.54 -3.02 -24.96
C MET A 99 17.59 -1.65 -24.25
N ILE A 100 18.46 -0.75 -24.72
CA ILE A 100 18.59 0.60 -24.15
C ILE A 100 17.30 1.41 -24.35
N SER A 101 16.73 1.37 -25.55
CA SER A 101 15.47 2.07 -25.85
C SER A 101 14.33 1.57 -24.95
N SER A 102 14.29 0.27 -24.68
CA SER A 102 13.24 -0.32 -23.86
C SER A 102 13.38 -0.03 -22.38
N ALA A 103 14.57 0.31 -21.89
CA ALA A 103 14.76 0.84 -20.53
C ALA A 103 14.45 2.34 -20.46
N LEU A 104 14.80 3.10 -21.50
CA LEU A 104 14.61 4.55 -21.57
C LEU A 104 13.16 4.98 -21.77
N VAL A 105 12.38 4.26 -22.58
CA VAL A 105 10.97 4.59 -22.88
C VAL A 105 10.10 4.59 -21.61
N PRO A 106 10.11 3.53 -20.77
CA PRO A 106 9.38 3.54 -19.50
C PRO A 106 9.90 4.62 -18.56
N MET A 107 11.23 4.77 -18.46
CA MET A 107 11.84 5.73 -17.55
C MET A 107 11.43 7.18 -17.89
N TRP A 108 11.43 7.54 -19.17
CA TRP A 108 10.96 8.83 -19.65
C TRP A 108 9.45 9.02 -19.42
N TYR A 109 8.65 8.00 -19.68
CA TYR A 109 7.20 8.03 -19.43
C TYR A 109 6.88 8.26 -17.94
N PHE A 110 7.53 7.54 -17.03
CA PHE A 110 7.35 7.70 -15.59
C PHE A 110 7.86 9.04 -15.06
N TYR A 111 8.97 9.55 -15.62
CA TYR A 111 9.47 10.87 -15.30
C TYR A 111 8.47 11.98 -15.70
N LYS A 112 7.94 11.90 -16.92
CA LYS A 112 6.98 12.90 -17.42
C LYS A 112 5.64 12.89 -16.68
N ARG A 113 5.23 11.72 -16.16
CA ARG A 113 4.01 11.60 -15.34
C ARG A 113 4.20 12.01 -13.88
N GLY A 114 5.41 12.39 -13.45
CA GLY A 114 5.68 12.81 -12.08
C GLY A 114 5.62 11.67 -11.05
N TRP A 115 5.73 10.42 -11.48
CA TRP A 115 5.64 9.25 -10.59
C TRP A 115 6.89 9.04 -9.73
N LEU A 116 8.00 9.67 -10.11
CA LEU A 116 9.32 9.62 -9.46
C LEU A 116 9.58 10.82 -8.51
N ARG A 117 8.59 11.68 -8.24
CA ARG A 117 8.65 12.69 -7.18
C ARG A 117 8.09 12.16 -5.87
#